data_AF-A0A497NJ95-F1
#
_entry.id   AF-A0A497NJ95-F1
#
_cell.length_a   1.000
_cell.length_b   1.000
_cell.length_c   1.000
_cell.angle_alpha   90.00
_cell.angle_beta   90.00
_cell.angle_gamma   90.00
#
_symmetry.space_group_name_H-M   'P 1'
#
loop_
_entity.id
_entity.type
_entity.pdbx_description
1 polymer ?
#
loop_
_entity_poly.entity_id
_entity_poly.type
_entity_poly.pdbx_seq_one_letter_code
_entity_poly.pdbx_strand_id
1 'polypeptide(L)' 'MAKVVYLDENDRKLILETKQKLDEVKKLMEELMETVEILSDPEMMKSIREGLEDIKAGRVKELRNLLKEEAH' A
#
# COMPACT_ATOMS: atom_id res chain seq x y z
N MET A 1 -26.99 -31.10 23.89
CA MET A 1 -26.31 -31.87 22.82
C MET A 1 -25.80 -30.87 21.80
N ALA A 2 -24.49 -30.82 21.53
CA ALA A 2 -23.95 -29.91 20.51
C ALA A 2 -24.22 -30.49 19.11
N LYS A 3 -24.80 -29.68 18.22
CA LYS A 3 -25.04 -30.06 16.82
C LYS A 3 -23.72 -29.92 16.06
N VAL A 4 -23.07 -31.04 15.76
CA VAL A 4 -21.86 -31.05 14.93
C VAL A 4 -22.29 -30.86 13.48
N VAL A 5 -21.85 -29.76 12.86
CA VAL A 5 -22.03 -29.48 11.44
C VAL A 5 -20.72 -29.78 10.75
N TYR A 6 -20.75 -30.62 9.72
CA TYR A 6 -19.60 -30.96 8.90
C TYR A 6 -19.61 -30.06 7.67
N LEU A 7 -18.49 -29.36 7.43
CA LEU A 7 -18.26 -28.60 6.21
C LEU A 7 -17.82 -29.56 5.10
N ASP A 8 -18.53 -29.55 3.99
CA ASP A 8 -18.16 -30.30 2.80
C ASP A 8 -17.04 -29.60 2.00
N GLU A 9 -16.62 -30.19 0.88
CA GLU A 9 -15.56 -29.62 0.05
C GLU A 9 -15.95 -28.28 -0.60
N ASN A 10 -17.23 -28.10 -0.93
CA ASN A 10 -17.73 -26.85 -1.50
C ASN A 10 -17.72 -25.74 -0.46
N ASP A 11 -18.13 -26.04 0.77
CA ASP A 11 -18.06 -25.11 1.90
C ASP A 11 -16.63 -24.63 2.13
N ARG A 12 -15.66 -25.57 2.13
CA ARG A 12 -14.24 -25.24 2.31
C ARG A 12 -13.72 -24.36 1.18
N LYS A 13 -14.06 -24.68 -0.07
CA LYS A 13 -13.68 -23.89 -1.24
C LYS A 13 -14.25 -22.48 -1.14
N LEU A 14 -15.53 -22.33 -0.79
CA LEU A 14 -16.18 -21.04 -0.63
C LEU A 14 -15.52 -20.18 0.46
N ILE A 15 -15.16 -20.78 1.59
CA ILE A 15 -14.45 -20.09 2.68
C ILE A 15 -13.10 -19.57 2.21
N LEU A 16 -12.34 -20.37 1.46
CA LEU A 16 -11.03 -19.96 0.93
C LEU A 16 -11.17 -18.82 -0.08
N GLU A 17 -12.10 -18.92 -1.02
CA GLU A 17 -12.38 -17.84 -1.99
C GLU A 17 -12.84 -16.56 -1.29
N THR A 18 -13.67 -16.68 -0.25
CA THR A 18 -14.13 -15.53 0.54
C THR A 18 -12.97 -14.88 1.28
N LYS A 19 -12.07 -15.68 1.87
CA LYS A 19 -10.86 -15.18 2.53
C LYS A 19 -9.96 -14.43 1.54
N GLN A 20 -9.72 -15.01 0.37
CA GLN A 20 -8.90 -14.35 -0.67
C GLN A 20 -9.47 -12.99 -1.06
N LYS A 21 -10.79 -12.92 -1.31
CA LYS A 21 -11.46 -11.65 -1.62
C LYS A 21 -11.38 -10.64 -0.47
N LEU A 22 -11.49 -11.09 0.78
CA LEU A 22 -11.33 -10.21 1.94
C LEU A 22 -9.91 -9.67 2.07
N ASP A 23 -8.91 -10.50 1.82
CA ASP A 23 -7.50 -10.08 1.82
C ASP A 23 -7.24 -9.03 0.71
N GLU A 24 -7.81 -9.22 -0.48
CA GLU A 24 -7.74 -8.24 -1.58
C GLU A 24 -8.44 -6.92 -1.23
N VAL A 25 -9.66 -6.99 -0.69
CA VAL A 25 -10.42 -5.79 -0.27
C VAL A 25 -9.70 -5.04 0.84
N LYS A 26 -9.11 -5.76 1.79
CA LYS A 26 -8.31 -5.17 2.86
C LYS A 26 -7.13 -4.39 2.28
N LYS A 27 -6.37 -4.99 1.36
CA LYS A 27 -5.24 -4.32 0.70
C LYS A 27 -5.68 -3.05 -0.04
N LEU A 28 -6.77 -3.12 -0.80
CA LEU A 28 -7.31 -1.95 -1.51
C LEU A 28 -7.75 -0.85 -0.54
N MET A 29 -8.30 -1.22 0.62
CA MET A 29 -8.68 -0.26 1.66
C MET A 29 -7.46 0.43 2.27
N GLU A 30 -6.38 -0.32 2.53
CA GLU A 30 -5.12 0.23 3.02
C GLU A 30 -4.52 1.23 2.02
N GLU A 31 -4.42 0.86 0.74
CA GLU A 31 -3.93 1.76 -0.33
C GLU A 31 -4.80 3.03 -0.48
N LEU A 32 -6.12 2.89 -0.34
CA LEU A 32 -7.04 4.02 -0.38
C LEU A 32 -6.87 4.94 0.83
N MET A 33 -6.71 4.38 2.03
CA MET A 33 -6.48 5.15 3.25
C MET A 33 -5.18 5.96 3.16
N GLU A 34 -4.08 5.34 2.73
CA GLU A 34 -2.81 6.05 2.49
C GLU A 34 -2.99 7.20 1.48
N THR A 35 -3.72 6.96 0.39
CA THR A 35 -4.01 7.99 -0.60
C THR A 35 -4.78 9.16 0.02
N VAL A 36 -5.80 8.88 0.84
CA VAL A 36 -6.57 9.92 1.53
C VAL A 36 -5.71 10.68 2.53
N GLU A 37 -4.84 10.00 3.28
CA GLU A 37 -3.91 10.63 4.23
C GLU A 37 -3.03 11.67 3.51
N ILE A 38 -2.36 11.28 2.41
CA ILE A 38 -1.54 12.20 1.61
C ILE A 38 -2.36 13.36 1.05
N LEU A 39 -3.55 13.09 0.47
CA LEU A 39 -4.39 14.13 -0.12
C LEU A 39 -4.98 15.08 0.92
N SER A 40 -5.17 14.62 2.16
CA SER A 40 -5.73 15.41 3.25
C SER A 40 -4.74 16.39 3.86
N ASP A 41 -3.44 16.19 3.67
CA ASP A 41 -2.37 17.06 4.16
C ASP A 41 -1.88 18.02 3.04
N PRO A 42 -2.20 19.33 3.13
CA PRO A 42 -1.78 20.30 2.13
C PRO A 42 -0.26 20.47 2.02
N GLU A 43 0.49 20.28 3.11
CA GLU A 43 1.96 20.40 3.13
C GLU A 43 2.63 19.18 2.49
N MET A 44 2.08 17.97 2.68
CA MET A 44 2.52 16.79 1.92
C MET A 44 2.29 17.01 0.41
N MET A 45 1.10 17.47 0.03
CA MET A 45 0.80 17.78 -1.37
C MET A 45 1.69 18.87 -1.94
N LYS A 46 2.08 19.86 -1.14
CA LYS A 46 3.04 20.90 -1.54
C LYS A 46 4.43 20.32 -1.75
N SER A 47 4.91 19.50 -0.82
CA SER A 47 6.21 18.83 -0.90
C SER A 47 6.31 17.94 -2.15
N ILE A 48 5.23 17.22 -2.49
CA ILE A 48 5.16 16.42 -3.72
C ILE A 48 5.32 17.31 -4.97
N ARG A 49 4.63 18.46 -5.02
CA ARG A 49 4.73 19.40 -6.15
C ARG A 49 6.14 19.95 -6.30
N GLU A 50 6.76 20.37 -5.19
CA GLU A 50 8.13 20.88 -5.18
C GLU A 50 9.13 19.81 -5.66
N GLY A 51 9.00 18.57 -5.17
CA GLY A 51 9.83 17.45 -5.63
C GLY A 51 9.67 17.15 -7.13
N LEU A 52 8.47 17.29 -7.69
CA LEU A 52 8.25 17.15 -9.13
C LEU A 52 8.93 18.26 -9.93
N GLU A 53 8.98 19.48 -9.41
CA GLU A 53 9.72 20.59 -10.02
C GLU A 53 11.23 20.38 -9.94
N ASP A 54 11.73 19.85 -8.82
CA ASP A 54 13.13 19.47 -8.65
C ASP A 54 13.56 18.45 -9.70
N ILE A 55 12.76 17.41 -9.91
CA ILE A 55 13.02 16.38 -10.94
C ILE A 55 13.07 17.02 -12.32
N LYS A 56 12.11 17.88 -12.68
CA LYS A 56 12.06 18.56 -13.98
C LYS A 56 13.25 19.48 -14.19
N ALA A 57 13.72 20.15 -13.15
CA ALA A 57 14.86 21.05 -13.19
C ALA A 57 16.21 20.31 -13.12
N GLY A 58 16.22 18.99 -13.00
CA GLY A 58 17.44 18.21 -12.85
C GLY A 58 18.11 18.36 -11.47
N ARG A 59 17.40 18.89 -10.47
CA ARG A 59 17.85 18.98 -9.07
C ARG A 59 17.72 17.62 -8.39
N VAL A 60 18.39 16.63 -8.96
CA VAL A 60 18.35 15.23 -8.53
C VAL A 60 19.76 14.72 -8.32
N LYS A 61 19.88 13.68 -7.50
CA LYS A 61 21.13 13.00 -7.25
C LYS A 61 20.98 11.52 -7.57
N GLU A 62 21.96 10.96 -8.26
CA GLU A 62 21.99 9.53 -8.49
C GLU A 62 22.16 8.78 -7.18
N LEU A 63 21.33 7.75 -6.98
CA LEU A 63 21.34 6.92 -5.77
C LEU A 63 22.72 6.37 -5.43
N ARG A 64 23.51 5.95 -6.43
CA ARG A 64 24.87 5.42 -6.23
C ARG A 64 25.82 6.44 -5.58
N ASN A 65 25.62 7.73 -5.86
CA ASN A 65 26.47 8.79 -5.30
C ASN A 65 26.02 9.09 -3.87
N LEU A 66 24.71 9.11 -3.63
CA LEU A 66 24.14 9.25 -2.28
C LEU A 66 24.63 8.14 -1.33
N LEU A 67 24.57 6.87 -1.75
CA LEU A 67 24.96 5.72 -0.92
C LEU A 67 26.45 5.69 -0.55
N LYS A 68 27.31 6.36 -1.31
CA LYS A 68 28.75 6.46 -1.01
C LYS A 68 29.05 7.51 0.05
N GLU A 69 28.20 8.51 0.20
CA GLU A 69 28.37 9.59 1.18
C GLU A 69 27.94 9.15 2.58
N GLU A 70 26.89 8.34 2.68
CA GLU A 70 26.37 7.79 3.95
C GLU A 70 27.23 6.65 4.53
N ALA A 71 28.28 6.22 3.82
CA ALA A 71 29.19 5.15 4.24
C ALA A 71 30.41 5.65 5.03
N HIS A 72 30.43 6.95 5.38
CA HIS A 72 31.51 7.65 6.09
C HIS A 72 30.97 8.31 7.37
#